data_AF-A0A7R9C599-F1
#
_entry.id   AF-A0A7R9C599-F1
#
_cell.length_a   1.000
_cell.length_b   1.000
_cell.length_c   1.000
_cell.angle_alpha   90.00
_cell.angle_beta   90.00
_cell.angle_gamma   90.00
#
_symmetry.space_group_name_H-M   'P 1'
#
loop_
_entity.id
_entity.type
_entity.pdbx_description
1 polymer ?
#
loop_
_entity_poly.entity_id
_entity_poly.type
_entity_poly.pdbx_seq_one_letter_code
_entity_poly.pdbx_strand_id
1 'polypeptide(L)'
;MMLGYPLDTKYFRPPNDPDSEYMWFAAQASAAAPTYFKAQGVYCDGGLVANNPTLDLLTELWEFNIALRGSNNPKHRILRPTLVVSLGTGLNIMEQHMDNMDIEFPDSVGALIRTVNNLKTLLKHVVELSTCTDF
;
A
#
# COMPACT_ATOMS: atom_id res chain seq x y z
N MET A 1 12.22 15.99 5.05
CA MET A 1 13.53 15.75 5.67
C MET A 1 13.40 14.50 6.55
N MET A 2 13.72 13.32 6.03
CA MET A 2 13.67 12.06 6.77
C MET A 2 15.09 11.50 6.95
N LEU A 3 15.43 11.32 8.22
CA LEU A 3 16.57 10.65 8.85
C LEU A 3 17.53 9.81 7.98
N GLY A 4 18.68 10.41 7.66
CA GLY A 4 20.07 9.99 7.95
C GLY A 4 20.51 8.52 8.17
N TYR A 5 19.82 7.50 7.66
CA TYR A 5 20.40 6.15 7.56
C TYR A 5 21.13 5.99 6.22
N PRO A 6 22.36 5.43 6.18
CA PRO A 6 23.01 5.09 4.92
C PRO A 6 22.24 3.93 4.29
N LEU A 7 21.30 4.26 3.41
CA LEU A 7 20.68 3.26 2.53
C LEU A 7 21.79 2.62 1.71
N ASP A 8 21.94 1.30 1.79
CA ASP A 8 22.84 0.53 0.94
C ASP A 8 22.43 0.76 -0.51
N THR A 9 23.16 1.66 -1.19
CA THR A 9 22.81 2.25 -2.50
C THR A 9 22.88 1.26 -3.65
N LYS A 10 23.23 -0.02 -3.39
CA LYS A 10 23.24 -1.06 -4.43
C LYS A 10 21.85 -1.45 -4.91
N TYR A 11 20.81 -1.29 -4.09
CA TYR A 11 19.45 -1.74 -4.40
C TYR A 11 18.42 -0.60 -4.49
N PHE A 12 18.74 0.57 -3.96
CA PHE A 12 17.86 1.74 -4.05
C PHE A 12 18.17 2.55 -5.31
N ARG A 13 17.34 2.38 -6.35
CA ARG A 13 17.30 3.35 -7.45
C ARG A 13 16.29 4.44 -7.08
N PRO A 14 16.68 5.72 -7.07
CA PRO A 14 15.71 6.79 -6.87
C PRO A 14 14.64 6.71 -7.97
N PRO A 15 13.37 7.03 -7.66
CA PRO A 15 12.32 7.08 -8.67
C PRO A 15 12.72 8.07 -9.78
N ASN A 16 12.30 7.78 -11.01
CA ASN A 16 12.56 8.70 -12.12
C ASN A 16 11.78 10.00 -11.90
N ASP A 17 12.20 11.05 -12.63
CA ASP A 17 11.46 12.31 -12.66
C ASP A 17 10.01 12.04 -13.15
N PRO A 18 8.96 12.49 -12.44
CA PRO A 18 7.58 12.24 -12.84
C PRO A 18 7.27 12.62 -14.29
N ASP A 19 7.91 13.66 -14.83
CA ASP A 19 7.73 14.13 -16.21
C ASP A 19 8.38 13.19 -17.25
N SER A 20 9.22 12.25 -16.82
CA SER A 20 9.93 11.30 -17.68
C SER A 20 9.23 9.93 -17.79
N GLU A 21 8.22 9.66 -16.96
CA GLU A 21 7.51 8.39 -16.94
C GLU A 21 6.23 8.40 -17.80
N TYR A 22 5.91 7.24 -18.36
CA TYR A 22 4.69 7.08 -19.15
C TYR A 22 3.49 6.80 -18.25
N MET A 23 2.35 7.43 -18.55
CA MET A 23 1.10 7.24 -17.81
C MET A 23 0.66 5.76 -17.71
N TRP A 24 0.87 4.97 -18.78
CA TRP A 24 0.53 3.54 -18.77
C TRP A 24 1.42 2.73 -17.82
N PHE A 25 2.68 3.14 -17.64
CA PHE A 25 3.62 2.50 -16.74
C PHE A 25 3.22 2.76 -15.29
N ALA A 26 2.90 4.01 -14.96
CA ALA A 26 2.40 4.39 -13.63
C ALA A 26 1.08 3.68 -13.29
N ALA A 27 0.14 3.64 -14.24
CA ALA A 27 -1.14 2.94 -14.04
C ALA A 27 -0.94 1.43 -13.82
N GLN A 28 -0.04 0.79 -14.57
CA GLN A 28 0.28 -0.62 -14.38
C GLN A 28 0.96 -0.87 -13.02
N ALA A 29 1.94 -0.05 -12.65
CA ALA A 29 2.66 -0.14 -11.40
C ALA A 29 1.71 -0.01 -10.18
N SER A 30 0.80 0.96 -10.24
CA SER A 30 -0.19 1.18 -9.17
C SER A 30 -1.21 0.05 -9.01
N ALA A 31 -1.46 -0.76 -10.04
CA ALA A 31 -2.46 -1.83 -10.04
C ALA A 31 -1.86 -3.24 -9.95
N ALA A 32 -0.54 -3.34 -9.74
CA ALA A 32 0.20 -4.60 -9.75
C ALA A 32 0.04 -5.38 -8.43
N ALA A 33 -1.20 -5.83 -8.13
CA ALA A 33 -1.56 -6.50 -6.89
C ALA A 33 -0.62 -7.68 -6.61
N PRO A 34 0.02 -7.72 -5.42
CA PRO A 34 0.80 -8.87 -5.01
C PRO A 34 -0.07 -10.11 -5.08
N THR A 35 0.50 -11.24 -5.50
CA THR A 35 -0.16 -12.52 -5.79
C THR A 35 -0.87 -12.66 -7.14
N TYR A 36 -1.30 -11.57 -7.78
CA TYR A 36 -1.96 -11.63 -9.11
C TYR A 36 -1.02 -11.24 -10.25
N PHE A 37 -0.22 -10.20 -10.06
CA PHE A 37 0.65 -9.65 -11.10
C PHE A 37 2.12 -9.58 -10.66
N LYS A 38 3.03 -9.60 -11.63
CA LYS A 38 4.44 -9.32 -11.35
C LYS A 38 4.61 -7.83 -11.07
N ALA A 39 5.42 -7.50 -10.07
CA ALA A 39 5.77 -6.12 -9.76
C ALA A 39 6.42 -5.43 -10.97
N GLN A 40 6.11 -4.15 -11.15
CA GLN A 40 6.62 -3.36 -12.26
C GLN A 40 7.85 -2.56 -11.79
N GLY A 41 9.05 -3.09 -12.08
CA GLY A 41 10.30 -2.47 -11.67
C GLY A 41 10.48 -2.50 -10.14
N VAL A 42 10.59 -1.30 -9.52
CA VAL A 42 10.73 -1.12 -8.07
C VAL A 42 9.41 -0.76 -7.38
N TYR A 43 8.31 -0.69 -8.15
CA TYR A 43 7.00 -0.25 -7.66
C TYR A 43 6.10 -1.45 -7.35
N CYS A 44 5.30 -1.30 -6.29
CA CYS A 44 4.30 -2.26 -5.84
C CYS A 44 2.91 -1.61 -5.89
N ASP A 45 1.85 -2.43 -5.84
CA ASP A 45 0.46 -1.97 -5.84
C ASP A 45 0.19 -0.90 -4.76
N GLY A 46 -0.54 0.15 -5.14
CA GLY A 46 -1.02 1.17 -4.23
C GLY A 46 -1.91 0.61 -3.12
N GLY A 47 -2.64 -0.48 -3.36
CA GLY A 47 -3.47 -1.15 -2.36
C GLY A 47 -2.71 -1.82 -1.21
N LEU A 48 -1.39 -1.96 -1.30
CA LEU A 48 -0.54 -2.33 -0.14
C LEU A 48 -0.21 -1.14 0.76
N VAL A 49 -0.23 0.07 0.21
CA VAL A 49 0.23 1.29 0.89
C VAL A 49 -0.96 2.17 1.30
N ALA A 50 -1.99 2.21 0.47
CA ALA A 50 -3.19 3.03 0.61
C ALA A 50 -4.33 2.40 -0.22
N ASN A 51 -5.05 1.44 0.35
CA ASN A 51 -6.21 0.84 -0.32
C ASN A 51 -7.44 1.77 -0.36
N ASN A 52 -7.37 2.90 0.35
CA ASN A 52 -8.30 4.02 0.26
C ASN A 52 -7.50 5.34 0.24
N PRO A 53 -7.17 5.89 -0.94
CA PRO A 53 -6.25 7.03 -1.06
C PRO A 53 -6.86 8.37 -0.59
N THR A 54 -8.06 8.37 0.00
CA THR A 54 -8.77 9.59 0.39
C THR A 54 -7.97 10.42 1.40
N LEU A 55 -7.41 9.76 2.42
CA LEU A 55 -6.64 10.44 3.46
C LEU A 55 -5.28 10.91 2.94
N ASP A 56 -4.60 10.08 2.14
CA ASP A 56 -3.31 10.41 1.54
C ASP A 56 -3.45 11.61 0.59
N LEU A 57 -4.50 11.63 -0.24
CA LEU A 57 -4.78 12.75 -1.13
C LEU A 57 -5.06 14.05 -0.37
N LEU A 58 -5.78 14.00 0.76
CA LEU A 58 -6.01 15.20 1.57
C LEU A 58 -4.73 15.69 2.24
N THR A 59 -3.85 14.79 2.64
CA THR A 59 -2.52 15.11 3.19
C THR A 59 -1.65 15.76 2.12
N GLU A 60 -1.55 15.16 0.93
CA GLU A 60 -0.81 15.71 -0.20
C GLU A 60 -1.34 17.09 -0.62
N LEU A 61 -2.66 17.26 -0.65
CA LEU A 61 -3.28 18.56 -0.95
C LEU A 61 -2.93 19.62 0.09
N TRP A 62 -2.83 19.24 1.37
CA TRP A 62 -2.43 20.14 2.43
C TRP A 62 -0.96 20.54 2.30
N GLU A 63 -0.07 19.58 2.04
CA GLU A 63 1.35 19.83 1.79
C GLU A 63 1.56 20.72 0.56
N PHE A 64 0.84 20.45 -0.53
CA PHE A 64 0.85 21.27 -1.73
C PHE A 64 0.44 22.72 -1.45
N ASN A 65 -0.62 22.91 -0.66
CA ASN A 65 -1.06 24.24 -0.25
C ASN A 65 -0.03 24.98 0.61
N ILE A 66 0.71 24.27 1.47
CA ILE A 66 1.80 24.85 2.26
C ILE A 66 2.95 25.28 1.35
N ALA A 67 3.37 24.41 0.43
CA ALA A 67 4.43 24.71 -0.52
C ALA A 67 4.07 25.94 -1.39
N LEU A 68 2.82 26.03 -1.84
CA LEU A 68 2.32 27.19 -2.58
C LEU A 68 2.35 28.50 -1.78
N ARG A 69 1.97 28.47 -0.50
CA ARG A 69 2.03 29.65 0.37
C ARG A 69 3.47 30.16 0.54
N GLY A 70 4.45 29.25 0.54
CA GLY A 70 5.87 29.61 0.56
C GLY A 70 6.41 30.13 -0.78
N SER A 71 5.81 29.74 -1.90
CA SER A 71 6.33 30.03 -3.25
C SER A 71 6.01 31.44 -3.77
N ASN A 72 5.13 32.22 -3.11
CA ASN A 72 4.75 33.59 -3.50
C ASN A 72 4.34 33.75 -4.99
N ASN A 73 3.94 32.65 -5.64
CA ASN A 73 3.74 32.58 -7.07
C ASN A 73 2.26 32.88 -7.39
N PRO A 74 1.92 34.03 -8.00
CA PRO A 74 0.54 34.51 -8.12
C PRO A 74 -0.34 33.68 -9.08
N LYS A 75 0.25 32.75 -9.82
CA LYS A 75 -0.45 31.90 -10.80
C LYS A 75 -1.17 30.73 -10.18
N HIS A 76 -0.77 30.29 -8.98
CA HIS A 76 -1.34 29.11 -8.33
C HIS A 76 -2.27 29.51 -7.18
N ARG A 77 -3.53 29.06 -7.25
CA ARG A 77 -4.52 29.30 -6.21
C ARG A 77 -4.51 28.17 -5.18
N ILE A 78 -4.56 28.51 -3.91
CA ILE A 78 -4.76 27.56 -2.81
C ILE A 78 -6.04 26.75 -3.08
N LEU A 79 -5.91 25.43 -3.05
CA LEU A 79 -7.01 24.50 -3.27
C LEU A 79 -7.66 24.17 -1.93
N ARG A 80 -8.96 24.48 -1.76
CA ARG A 80 -9.73 24.12 -0.56
C ARG A 80 -10.93 23.26 -0.98
N PRO A 81 -10.88 21.94 -0.78
CA PRO A 81 -12.01 21.08 -1.14
C PRO A 81 -13.17 21.35 -0.19
N THR A 82 -14.37 21.55 -0.74
CA THR A 82 -15.62 21.72 0.04
C THR A 82 -16.40 20.41 0.18
N LEU A 83 -16.12 19.44 -0.68
CA LEU A 83 -16.73 18.12 -0.71
C LEU A 83 -15.64 17.11 -1.09
N VAL A 84 -15.64 15.97 -0.41
CA VAL A 84 -14.81 14.82 -0.74
C VAL A 84 -15.74 13.64 -0.94
N VAL A 85 -15.60 12.94 -2.07
CA VAL A 85 -16.38 11.73 -2.37
C VAL A 85 -15.38 10.58 -2.50
N SER A 86 -15.47 9.62 -1.59
CA SER A 86 -14.70 8.37 -1.65
C SER A 86 -15.58 7.27 -2.24
N LEU A 87 -15.07 6.57 -3.26
CA LEU A 87 -15.77 5.50 -3.95
C LEU A 87 -15.05 4.18 -3.70
N GLY A 88 -15.62 3.34 -2.83
CA GLY A 88 -15.13 1.98 -2.60
C GLY A 88 -15.62 1.00 -3.66
N THR A 89 -14.90 -0.11 -3.83
CA THR A 89 -15.26 -1.22 -4.74
C THR A 89 -16.17 -2.27 -4.09
N GLY A 90 -16.61 -2.04 -2.84
CA GLY A 90 -17.44 -2.95 -2.06
C GLY A 90 -16.61 -3.88 -1.17
N LEU A 91 -17.18 -4.30 -0.04
CA LEU A 91 -16.55 -5.24 0.89
C LEU A 91 -17.25 -6.61 0.76
N ASN A 92 -16.49 -7.67 0.51
CA ASN A 92 -17.03 -9.02 0.59
C ASN A 92 -17.05 -9.46 2.05
N ILE A 93 -18.25 -9.51 2.64
CA ILE A 93 -18.46 -10.04 4.00
C ILE A 93 -18.47 -11.57 3.88
N MET A 94 -17.28 -12.17 3.77
CA MET A 94 -17.14 -13.60 3.99
C MET A 94 -17.02 -13.77 5.51
N GLU A 95 -18.01 -14.37 6.17
CA GLU A 95 -17.85 -14.89 7.52
C GLU A 95 -16.72 -15.93 7.47
N GLN A 96 -15.49 -15.52 7.78
CA GLN A 96 -14.40 -16.45 7.98
C GLN A 96 -14.72 -17.21 9.27
N HIS A 97 -15.25 -18.43 9.13
CA HIS A 97 -15.38 -19.35 10.23
C HIS A 97 -13.97 -19.60 10.77
N MET A 98 -13.66 -19.01 11.92
CA MET A 98 -12.41 -19.27 12.61
C MET A 98 -12.50 -20.69 13.18
N ASP A 99 -11.95 -21.66 12.45
CA ASP A 99 -11.62 -22.94 13.07
C ASP A 99 -10.56 -22.66 14.15
N ASN A 100 -10.84 -23.10 15.38
CA ASN A 100 -9.97 -22.87 16.53
C ASN A 100 -8.53 -23.31 16.22
N MET A 101 -7.59 -22.36 16.22
CA MET A 101 -6.17 -22.61 15.99
C MET A 101 -5.50 -23.03 17.30
N ASP A 102 -5.31 -24.33 17.48
CA ASP A 102 -4.42 -24.85 18.52
C ASP A 102 -2.98 -24.86 18.00
N ILE A 103 -2.12 -24.04 18.63
CA ILE A 103 -0.68 -24.04 18.39
C ILE A 103 -0.09 -25.18 19.22
N GLU A 104 -0.11 -26.38 18.66
CA GLU A 104 0.59 -27.52 19.23
C GLU A 104 2.07 -27.48 18.81
N PHE A 105 2.98 -27.56 19.79
CA PHE A 105 4.41 -27.71 19.53
C PHE A 105 4.67 -29.08 18.86
N PRO A 106 5.36 -29.13 17.71
CA PRO A 106 5.33 -30.30 16.85
C PRO A 106 6.26 -31.42 17.33
N ASP A 107 5.69 -32.59 17.62
CA ASP A 107 6.44 -33.82 17.93
C ASP A 107 6.74 -34.70 16.68
N SER A 108 6.34 -34.28 15.47
CA SER A 108 6.37 -35.10 14.25
C SER A 108 6.55 -34.31 12.95
N VAL A 109 7.14 -34.95 11.92
CA VAL A 109 7.29 -34.41 10.55
C VAL A 109 5.95 -34.08 9.89
N GLY A 110 4.89 -34.83 10.21
CA GLY A 110 3.54 -34.52 9.74
C GLY A 110 2.97 -33.26 10.39
N ALA A 111 3.35 -32.98 11.65
CA ALA A 111 3.01 -31.74 12.33
C ALA A 111 3.73 -30.55 11.68
N LEU A 112 5.00 -30.68 11.28
CA LEU A 112 5.76 -29.63 10.58
C LEU A 112 5.06 -29.16 9.29
N ILE A 113 4.53 -30.08 8.47
CA ILE A 113 3.80 -29.74 7.24
C ILE A 113 2.51 -28.96 7.56
N ARG A 114 1.81 -29.34 8.63
CA ARG A 114 0.62 -28.62 9.11
C ARG A 114 0.99 -27.22 9.63
N THR A 115 2.08 -27.10 10.40
CA THR A 115 2.56 -25.79 10.89
C THR A 115 2.91 -24.85 9.74
N VAL A 116 3.53 -25.35 8.66
CA VAL A 116 3.83 -24.54 7.47
C VAL A 116 2.57 -24.07 6.76
N ASN A 117 1.55 -24.93 6.63
CA ASN A 117 0.27 -24.53 6.05
C ASN A 117 -0.46 -23.52 6.94
N ASN A 118 -0.45 -23.70 8.25
CA ASN A 118 -1.03 -22.75 9.20
C ASN A 118 -0.33 -21.39 9.15
N LEU A 119 1.01 -21.37 9.03
CA LEU A 119 1.78 -20.13 8.88
C LEU A 119 1.45 -19.41 7.56
N LYS A 120 1.24 -20.13 6.46
CA LYS A 120 0.77 -19.54 5.20
C LYS A 120 -0.61 -18.93 5.34
N THR A 121 -1.51 -19.59 6.06
CA THR A 121 -2.85 -19.06 6.35
C THR A 121 -2.78 -17.80 7.22
N LEU A 122 -1.91 -17.78 8.25
CA LEU A 122 -1.66 -16.57 9.04
C LEU A 122 -1.11 -15.42 8.21
N LEU A 123 -0.12 -15.69 7.35
CA LEU A 123 0.42 -14.66 6.46
C LEU A 123 -0.65 -14.12 5.51
N LYS A 124 -1.51 -15.00 4.98
CA LYS A 124 -2.64 -14.58 4.16
C LYS A 124 -3.61 -13.70 4.94
N HIS A 125 -3.95 -14.05 6.18
CA HIS A 125 -4.80 -13.22 7.02
C HIS A 125 -4.14 -11.89 7.42
N VAL A 126 -2.83 -11.86 7.67
CA VAL A 126 -2.11 -10.61 7.94
C VAL A 126 -2.13 -9.70 6.72
N VAL A 127 -1.95 -10.26 5.51
CA VAL A 127 -2.06 -9.50 4.25
C VAL A 127 -3.49 -9.03 4.04
N GLU A 128 -4.50 -9.89 4.24
CA GLU A 128 -5.92 -9.52 4.16
C GLU A 128 -6.25 -8.43 5.17
N LEU A 129 -5.76 -8.51 6.41
CA LEU A 129 -5.94 -7.48 7.42
C LEU A 129 -5.28 -6.17 6.98
N SER A 130 -4.04 -6.22 6.51
CA SER A 130 -3.32 -5.03 6.02
C SER A 130 -4.07 -4.31 4.90
N THR A 131 -4.73 -5.06 4.02
CA THR A 131 -5.52 -4.51 2.91
C THR A 131 -6.94 -4.12 3.34
N CYS A 132 -7.49 -4.71 4.40
CA CYS A 132 -8.87 -4.48 4.89
C CYS A 132 -8.97 -3.52 6.09
N THR A 133 -7.88 -3.16 6.78
CA THR A 133 -7.93 -2.28 7.96
C THR A 133 -7.92 -0.77 7.65
N ASP A 134 -7.86 -0.36 6.38
CA ASP A 134 -7.85 1.05 5.96
C ASP A 134 -9.27 1.69 5.90
N PHE A 135 -10.17 1.31 6.81
CA PHE A 135 -11.51 1.90 6.98
C PHE A 135 -11.61 2.78 8.21
#